data_AF-A0A961ZF38-F1
#
_entry.id   AF-A0A961ZF38-F1
#
_cell.length_a   1.000
_cell.length_b   1.000
_cell.length_c   1.000
_cell.angle_alpha   90.00
_cell.angle_beta   90.00
_cell.angle_gamma   90.00
#
_symmetry.space_group_name_H-M   'P 1'
#
loop_
_entity.id
_entity.type
_entity.pdbx_description
1 polymer ?
#
loop_
_entity_poly.entity_id
_entity_poly.type
_entity_poly.pdbx_seq_one_letter_code
_entity_poly.pdbx_strand_id
1 'polypeptide(L)'
;MTSIVLTFLNSWLWPVAVLLCLVFLLRTLRPNFAVGAAVSILAIALCVGASSFVRTNLLHLLDITTGGISSQLIGLNKSTSYADVRFKFILELEVDGAPRKFESVHELKVRKSGSDGIGGVPRAYDDYFGEAIYADLGPSRPGLLMLLSTEVVTGGHGSGPGEDRFENLMPEACGIAHRFDTIDDYILALNSLTGTCSVPAIMLPVVLSVPNAADPFSYQLADFRNLGAAFGNNVVFRSLEIEFTDEPVTTGLDKSLPWLQSKDIQREFYIPKLVNRQSVSNRYSLVESSFLKGHNYESWSGFD
;
A
#
# COMPACT_ATOMS: atom_id res chain seq x y z
N MET A 1 -35.81 -61.34 33.57
CA MET A 1 -36.64 -60.31 32.89
C MET A 1 -35.97 -58.93 32.79
N THR A 2 -34.66 -58.79 33.07
CA THR A 2 -33.94 -57.50 33.03
C THR A 2 -33.19 -57.21 31.72
N SER A 3 -33.05 -58.20 30.83
CA SER A 3 -32.25 -58.04 29.60
C SER A 3 -33.01 -57.50 28.38
N ILE A 4 -34.35 -57.50 28.39
CA ILE A 4 -35.18 -57.07 27.25
C ILE A 4 -35.51 -55.57 27.32
N VAL A 5 -35.49 -54.98 28.52
CA VAL A 5 -35.83 -53.56 28.73
C VAL A 5 -34.70 -52.63 28.26
N LEU A 6 -33.44 -53.06 28.34
CA LEU A 6 -32.28 -52.26 27.90
C LEU A 6 -32.13 -52.19 26.37
N THR A 7 -32.65 -53.17 25.63
CA THR A 7 -32.58 -53.16 24.16
C THR A 7 -33.60 -52.23 23.53
N PHE A 8 -34.75 -52.00 24.19
CA PHE A 8 -35.80 -51.11 23.68
C PHE A 8 -35.54 -49.62 23.94
N LEU A 9 -34.80 -49.27 25.00
CA LEU A 9 -34.42 -47.88 25.27
C LEU A 9 -33.36 -47.35 24.30
N ASN A 10 -32.54 -48.23 23.71
CA ASN A 10 -31.45 -47.82 22.84
C ASN A 10 -31.89 -47.50 21.39
N SER A 11 -33.03 -48.03 20.93
CA SER A 11 -33.49 -47.85 19.54
C SER A 11 -34.21 -46.53 19.29
N TRP A 12 -34.79 -45.91 20.33
CA TRP A 12 -35.54 -44.65 20.20
C TRP A 12 -34.69 -43.39 20.48
N LEU A 13 -33.60 -43.51 21.24
CA LEU A 13 -32.74 -42.37 21.57
C LEU A 13 -31.76 -42.01 20.44
N TRP A 14 -31.33 -43.00 19.65
CA TRP A 14 -30.38 -42.80 18.54
C TRP A 14 -30.91 -41.88 17.43
N PRO A 15 -32.15 -42.05 16.92
CA PRO A 15 -32.70 -41.18 15.89
C PRO A 15 -32.83 -39.72 16.36
N VAL A 16 -33.19 -39.50 17.64
CA VAL A 16 -33.33 -38.16 18.22
C VAL A 16 -31.97 -37.48 18.37
N ALA A 17 -30.94 -38.23 18.81
CA ALA A 17 -29.58 -37.71 18.91
C ALA A 17 -29.00 -37.33 17.53
N VAL A 18 -29.23 -38.16 16.50
CA VAL A 18 -28.81 -37.86 15.11
C VAL A 18 -29.52 -36.62 14.59
N LEU A 19 -30.84 -36.50 14.82
CA LEU A 19 -31.62 -35.34 14.37
C LEU A 19 -31.13 -34.04 15.04
N LEU A 20 -30.83 -34.07 16.34
CA LEU A 20 -30.29 -32.92 17.08
C LEU A 20 -28.87 -32.55 16.60
N CYS A 21 -28.01 -33.54 16.33
CA CYS A 21 -26.66 -33.33 15.78
C CYS A 21 -26.76 -32.66 14.39
N LEU A 22 -27.73 -33.07 13.56
CA LEU A 22 -27.95 -32.52 12.21
C LEU A 22 -28.52 -31.09 12.24
N VAL A 23 -29.46 -30.80 13.13
CA VAL A 23 -30.00 -29.43 13.34
C VAL A 23 -28.94 -28.47 13.84
N PHE A 24 -28.03 -28.94 14.71
CA PHE A 24 -26.92 -28.13 15.20
C PHE A 24 -25.92 -27.82 14.08
N LEU A 25 -25.54 -28.83 13.28
CA LEU A 25 -24.67 -28.68 12.10
C LEU A 25 -25.22 -27.68 11.08
N LEU A 26 -26.52 -27.77 10.78
CA LEU A 26 -27.19 -26.85 9.84
C LEU A 26 -27.27 -25.41 10.36
N ARG A 27 -27.29 -25.19 11.69
CA ARG A 27 -27.24 -23.85 12.28
C ARG A 27 -25.84 -23.23 12.28
N THR A 28 -24.80 -24.05 12.36
CA THR A 28 -23.40 -23.57 12.41
C THR A 28 -22.78 -23.31 11.04
N LEU A 29 -23.37 -23.84 9.97
CA LEU A 29 -22.95 -23.58 8.58
C LEU A 29 -23.43 -22.20 8.12
N ARG A 30 -22.80 -21.14 8.63
CA ARG A 30 -22.75 -19.80 7.98
C ARG A 30 -21.48 -19.69 7.13
N PRO A 31 -21.43 -18.82 6.11
CA PRO A 31 -20.61 -19.01 4.91
C PRO A 31 -19.11 -18.66 5.04
N ASN A 32 -18.49 -18.89 6.20
CA ASN A 32 -17.04 -18.81 6.35
C ASN A 32 -16.45 -20.23 6.36
N PHE A 33 -16.06 -20.69 5.17
CA PHE A 33 -15.81 -22.09 4.82
C PHE A 33 -14.69 -22.79 5.60
N ALA A 34 -13.68 -22.08 6.11
CA ALA A 34 -12.51 -22.73 6.70
C ALA A 34 -12.71 -23.19 8.16
N VAL A 35 -13.38 -22.36 8.98
CA VAL A 35 -13.60 -22.69 10.41
C VAL A 35 -14.74 -23.70 10.58
N GLY A 36 -15.72 -23.68 9.67
CA GLY A 36 -16.84 -24.64 9.67
C GLY A 36 -16.41 -26.08 9.42
N ALA A 37 -15.37 -26.30 8.60
CA ALA A 37 -14.90 -27.65 8.25
C ALA A 37 -14.25 -28.36 9.45
N ALA A 38 -13.39 -27.68 10.22
CA ALA A 38 -12.73 -28.26 11.39
C ALA A 38 -13.72 -28.61 12.52
N VAL A 39 -14.71 -27.74 12.77
CA VAL A 39 -15.75 -27.98 13.78
C VAL A 39 -16.69 -29.11 13.35
N SER A 40 -16.98 -29.24 12.05
CA SER A 40 -17.82 -30.31 11.52
C SER A 40 -17.13 -31.69 11.64
N ILE A 41 -15.83 -31.77 11.36
CA ILE A 41 -15.05 -33.02 11.51
C ILE A 41 -15.03 -33.49 12.97
N LEU A 42 -14.86 -32.56 13.92
CA LEU A 42 -14.85 -32.87 15.36
C LEU A 42 -16.24 -33.34 15.84
N ALA A 43 -17.32 -32.71 15.36
CA ALA A 43 -18.68 -33.10 15.68
C ALA A 43 -19.04 -34.49 15.11
N ILE A 44 -18.59 -34.82 13.90
CA ILE A 44 -18.80 -36.14 13.29
C ILE A 44 -18.04 -37.22 14.06
N ALA A 45 -16.81 -36.96 14.50
CA ALA A 45 -16.02 -37.89 15.32
C ALA A 45 -16.63 -38.17 16.70
N LEU A 46 -17.42 -37.22 17.24
CA LEU A 46 -18.14 -37.38 18.51
C LEU A 46 -19.51 -38.06 18.34
N CYS A 47 -20.20 -37.84 17.21
CA CYS A 47 -21.54 -38.43 16.94
C CYS A 47 -21.46 -39.88 16.43
N VAL A 48 -20.40 -40.27 15.70
CA VAL A 48 -20.16 -41.68 15.33
C VAL A 48 -19.41 -42.32 16.49
N GLY A 49 -20.12 -43.04 17.36
CA GLY A 49 -19.55 -43.72 18.54
C GLY A 49 -18.38 -44.64 18.20
N ALA A 50 -17.19 -44.05 18.07
CA ALA A 50 -15.98 -44.75 17.74
C ALA A 50 -15.60 -45.60 18.95
N SER A 51 -15.29 -46.86 18.67
CA SER A 51 -14.82 -47.82 19.67
C SER A 51 -13.66 -47.22 20.48
N SER A 52 -13.48 -47.72 21.70
CA SER A 52 -12.48 -47.27 22.67
C SER A 52 -11.05 -47.10 22.10
N PHE A 53 -10.75 -47.72 20.95
CA PHE A 53 -9.48 -47.62 20.24
C PHE A 53 -9.23 -46.26 19.55
N VAL A 54 -10.28 -45.54 19.13
CA VAL A 54 -10.13 -44.20 18.52
C VAL A 54 -10.04 -43.11 19.60
N ARG A 55 -10.69 -43.34 20.75
CA ARG A 55 -10.76 -42.38 21.86
C ARG A 55 -9.40 -42.12 22.52
N THR A 56 -8.55 -43.14 22.63
CA THR A 56 -7.23 -43.02 23.27
C THR A 56 -6.19 -42.36 22.37
N ASN A 57 -6.26 -42.57 21.05
CA ASN A 57 -5.36 -41.92 20.11
C ASN A 57 -5.76 -40.44 19.84
N LEU A 58 -7.05 -40.11 19.93
CA LEU A 58 -7.50 -38.71 19.77
C LEU A 58 -7.17 -37.83 20.99
N LEU A 59 -7.11 -38.40 22.20
CA LEU A 59 -6.73 -37.65 23.41
C LEU A 59 -5.23 -37.33 23.47
N HIS A 60 -4.36 -38.21 22.96
CA HIS A 60 -2.93 -37.89 22.82
C HIS A 60 -2.64 -36.81 21.77
N LEU A 61 -3.53 -36.59 20.80
CA LEU A 61 -3.44 -35.46 19.87
C LEU A 61 -3.95 -34.14 20.45
N LEU A 62 -4.78 -34.17 21.52
CA LEU A 62 -5.29 -32.98 22.18
C LEU A 62 -4.41 -32.51 23.35
N ASP A 63 -3.67 -33.39 24.01
CA ASP A 63 -2.73 -33.03 25.10
C ASP A 63 -1.42 -32.35 24.63
N ILE A 64 -1.20 -32.22 23.31
CA ILE A 64 -0.12 -31.38 22.76
C ILE A 64 -0.56 -29.91 22.61
N THR A 65 -1.84 -29.56 22.87
CA THR A 65 -2.39 -28.25 22.49
C THR A 65 -2.85 -27.33 23.62
N THR A 66 -2.70 -27.70 24.89
CA THR A 66 -3.09 -26.82 26.03
C THR A 66 -1.93 -26.02 26.64
N GLY A 67 -0.71 -26.19 26.14
CA GLY A 67 0.46 -25.41 26.52
C GLY A 67 0.87 -24.37 25.48
N GLY A 68 0.14 -23.25 25.38
CA GLY A 68 0.71 -22.00 24.86
C GLY A 68 0.56 -21.72 23.35
N ILE A 69 -0.61 -21.90 22.76
CA ILE A 69 -0.92 -21.39 21.42
C ILE A 69 -2.10 -20.40 21.48
N SER A 70 -1.96 -19.30 22.22
CA SER A 70 -3.05 -18.30 22.35
C SER A 70 -2.70 -16.91 21.80
N SER A 71 -1.56 -16.71 21.13
CA SER A 71 -1.17 -15.39 20.63
C SER A 71 -0.62 -15.32 19.21
N GLN A 72 -0.59 -16.43 18.45
CA GLN A 72 -0.06 -16.42 17.06
C GLN A 72 -1.09 -16.70 15.94
N LEU A 73 -2.37 -16.91 16.26
CA LEU A 73 -3.42 -17.10 15.23
C LEU A 73 -4.20 -15.82 14.88
N ILE A 74 -3.75 -14.65 15.36
CA ILE A 74 -4.12 -13.33 14.78
C ILE A 74 -3.11 -12.97 13.66
N GLY A 75 -2.54 -13.98 13.01
CA GLY A 75 -1.82 -13.84 11.76
C GLY A 75 -2.80 -13.63 10.61
N LEU A 76 -3.34 -12.42 10.56
CA LEU A 76 -3.63 -11.66 9.34
C LEU A 76 -3.75 -12.51 8.06
N ASN A 77 -4.99 -12.88 7.73
CA ASN A 77 -5.38 -13.12 6.35
C ASN A 77 -5.34 -11.74 5.65
N LYS A 78 -4.13 -11.16 5.42
CA LYS A 78 -3.98 -9.93 4.65
C LYS A 78 -4.57 -10.26 3.28
N SER A 79 -5.66 -9.57 2.95
CA SER A 79 -6.35 -9.79 1.68
C SER A 79 -5.36 -9.47 0.55
N THR A 80 -5.06 -10.43 -0.30
CA THR A 80 -4.21 -10.21 -1.50
C THR A 80 -4.86 -9.27 -2.51
N SER A 81 -6.09 -8.84 -2.26
CA SER A 81 -6.82 -7.90 -3.10
C SER A 81 -6.53 -6.43 -2.80
N TYR A 82 -5.81 -6.11 -1.70
CA TYR A 82 -5.66 -4.72 -1.25
C TYR A 82 -4.33 -4.47 -0.49
N ALA A 83 -3.69 -3.35 -0.79
CA ALA A 83 -2.60 -2.78 0.01
C ALA A 83 -2.98 -1.35 0.45
N ASP A 84 -2.58 -0.99 1.67
CA ASP A 84 -2.72 0.34 2.24
C ASP A 84 -1.41 0.65 2.94
N VAL A 85 -0.58 1.46 2.29
CA VAL A 85 0.80 1.70 2.74
C VAL A 85 0.97 3.18 2.96
N ARG A 86 1.41 3.54 4.16
CA ARG A 86 1.82 4.90 4.49
C ARG A 86 3.33 5.00 4.51
N PHE A 87 3.81 6.09 3.93
CA PHE A 87 5.23 6.37 3.82
C PHE A 87 5.48 7.87 3.90
N LYS A 88 6.64 8.24 4.41
CA LYS A 88 7.05 9.61 4.67
C LYS A 88 8.22 9.94 3.75
N PHE A 89 8.09 10.99 2.95
CA PHE A 89 9.26 11.59 2.32
C PHE A 89 10.02 12.39 3.37
N ILE A 90 11.33 12.20 3.38
CA ILE A 90 12.26 12.91 4.25
C ILE A 90 13.24 13.65 3.35
N LEU A 91 13.07 14.97 3.25
CA LEU A 91 13.98 15.85 2.55
C LEU A 91 14.98 16.44 3.54
N GLU A 92 16.26 16.14 3.35
CA GLU A 92 17.33 16.76 4.12
C GLU A 92 18.08 17.79 3.28
N LEU A 93 18.16 18.99 3.83
CA LEU A 93 18.90 20.12 3.26
C LEU A 93 19.94 20.57 4.29
N GLU A 94 21.07 21.05 3.82
CA GLU A 94 21.93 21.92 4.63
C GLU A 94 21.59 23.37 4.34
N VAL A 95 21.30 24.13 5.40
CA VAL A 95 20.92 25.54 5.35
C VAL A 95 21.85 26.29 6.29
N ASP A 96 22.71 27.15 5.74
CA ASP A 96 23.74 27.89 6.48
C ASP A 96 24.69 26.98 7.28
N GLY A 97 25.06 25.84 6.69
CA GLY A 97 25.95 24.86 7.30
C GLY A 97 25.28 23.97 8.36
N ALA A 98 23.98 24.14 8.61
CA ALA A 98 23.23 23.31 9.56
C ALA A 98 22.26 22.38 8.80
N PRO A 99 22.19 21.08 9.15
CA PRO A 99 21.20 20.18 8.57
C PRO A 99 19.79 20.57 9.04
N ARG A 100 18.84 20.60 8.09
CA ARG A 100 17.41 20.81 8.32
C ARG A 100 16.64 19.72 7.59
N LYS A 101 15.66 19.15 8.27
CA LYS A 101 14.84 18.05 7.79
C LYS A 101 13.40 18.52 7.60
N PHE A 102 12.81 18.14 6.48
CA PHE A 102 11.43 18.44 6.11
C PHE A 102 10.74 17.14 5.72
N GLU A 103 9.49 16.97 6.15
CA GLU A 103 8.79 15.70 6.02
C GLU A 103 7.38 15.89 5.46
N SER A 104 6.91 14.91 4.68
CA SER A 104 5.49 14.78 4.31
C SER A 104 5.11 13.31 4.26
N VAL A 105 4.00 12.96 4.91
CA VAL A 105 3.44 11.61 4.96
C VAL A 105 2.38 11.45 3.88
N HIS A 106 2.52 10.38 3.11
CA HIS A 106 1.67 9.97 2.01
C HIS A 106 1.03 8.61 2.31
N GLU A 107 -0.08 8.34 1.65
CA GLU A 107 -0.78 7.06 1.69
C GLU A 107 -0.98 6.57 0.25
N LEU A 108 -0.61 5.33 -0.01
CA LEU A 108 -0.87 4.61 -1.25
C LEU A 108 -1.85 3.47 -0.95
N LYS A 109 -2.99 3.52 -1.61
CA LYS A 109 -3.95 2.41 -1.61
C LYS A 109 -3.94 1.73 -2.96
N VAL A 110 -3.61 0.44 -2.97
CA VAL A 110 -3.65 -0.38 -4.17
C VAL A 110 -4.78 -1.37 -4.04
N ARG A 111 -5.70 -1.39 -4.99
CA ARG A 111 -6.80 -2.37 -5.04
C ARG A 111 -6.77 -3.14 -6.35
N LYS A 112 -6.94 -4.45 -6.25
CA LYS A 112 -7.12 -5.33 -7.40
C LYS A 112 -8.55 -5.19 -7.93
N SER A 113 -8.70 -4.89 -9.21
CA SER A 113 -9.98 -4.95 -9.90
C SER A 113 -10.52 -6.39 -9.88
N GLY A 114 -11.84 -6.54 -9.81
CA GLY A 114 -12.44 -7.78 -10.25
C GLY A 114 -12.07 -8.04 -11.72
N SER A 115 -12.09 -9.30 -12.16
CA SER A 115 -12.05 -9.59 -13.58
C SER A 115 -13.35 -9.06 -14.20
N ASP A 116 -13.27 -7.94 -14.92
CA ASP A 116 -14.43 -7.36 -15.62
C ASP A 116 -14.81 -8.25 -16.82
N GLY A 117 -15.50 -9.36 -16.55
CA GLY A 117 -16.01 -10.31 -17.55
C GLY A 117 -15.13 -11.54 -17.84
N ILE A 118 -15.63 -12.39 -18.75
CA ILE A 118 -14.93 -13.61 -19.20
C ILE A 118 -13.68 -13.20 -19.98
N GLY A 119 -12.50 -13.34 -19.36
CA GLY A 119 -11.20 -13.02 -19.95
C GLY A 119 -10.63 -11.64 -19.60
N GLY A 120 -11.24 -10.89 -18.67
CA GLY A 120 -10.67 -9.64 -18.18
C GLY A 120 -9.38 -9.86 -17.41
N VAL A 121 -8.28 -9.24 -17.84
CA VAL A 121 -7.01 -9.20 -17.09
C VAL A 121 -7.24 -8.32 -15.84
N PRO A 122 -7.02 -8.82 -14.62
CA PRO A 122 -7.11 -8.00 -13.41
C PRO A 122 -6.19 -6.78 -13.54
N ARG A 123 -6.64 -5.64 -13.02
CA ARG A 123 -5.86 -4.39 -12.98
C ARG A 123 -5.61 -3.98 -11.55
N ALA A 124 -4.49 -3.34 -11.28
CA ALA A 124 -4.29 -2.58 -10.06
C ALA A 124 -4.89 -1.17 -10.27
N TYR A 125 -5.56 -0.65 -9.25
CA TYR A 125 -5.90 0.76 -9.15
C TYR A 125 -5.15 1.34 -7.96
N ASP A 126 -4.44 2.43 -8.21
CA ASP A 126 -3.59 3.08 -7.23
C ASP A 126 -4.24 4.41 -6.86
N ASP A 127 -4.55 4.58 -5.58
CA ASP A 127 -5.03 5.85 -5.03
C ASP A 127 -3.92 6.44 -4.16
N TYR A 128 -3.40 7.59 -4.57
CA TYR A 128 -2.33 8.30 -3.87
C TYR A 128 -2.91 9.50 -3.10
N PHE A 129 -2.57 9.58 -1.81
CA PHE A 129 -2.95 10.66 -0.92
C PHE A 129 -1.71 11.32 -0.31
N GLY A 130 -1.71 12.65 -0.25
CA GLY A 130 -0.69 13.40 0.46
C GLY A 130 -0.44 14.78 -0.15
N GLU A 131 0.41 15.55 0.51
CA GLU A 131 0.74 16.92 0.13
C GLU A 131 2.23 17.06 -0.20
N ALA A 132 2.56 18.01 -1.08
CA ALA A 132 3.93 18.41 -1.36
C ALA A 132 4.68 18.84 -0.08
N ILE A 133 6.00 18.65 -0.04
CA ILE A 133 6.83 19.22 1.04
C ILE A 133 6.99 20.71 0.80
N TYR A 134 6.59 21.53 1.77
CA TYR A 134 6.94 22.95 1.82
C TYR A 134 7.95 23.21 2.94
N ALA A 135 9.08 23.79 2.57
CA ALA A 135 10.20 24.07 3.46
C ALA A 135 10.42 25.58 3.57
N ASP A 136 10.14 26.15 4.74
CA ASP A 136 10.50 27.52 5.09
C ASP A 136 12.00 27.59 5.44
N LEU A 137 12.76 28.21 4.55
CA LEU A 137 14.22 28.36 4.66
C LEU A 137 14.63 29.62 5.45
N GLY A 138 13.67 30.37 5.99
CA GLY A 138 13.88 31.59 6.76
C GLY A 138 13.42 32.86 6.02
N PRO A 139 13.32 34.00 6.73
CA PRO A 139 12.63 35.20 6.26
C PRO A 139 13.32 35.92 5.08
N SER A 140 14.59 35.63 4.81
CA SER A 140 15.36 36.23 3.72
C SER A 140 15.42 35.36 2.46
N ARG A 141 14.75 34.21 2.46
CA ARG A 141 14.82 33.22 1.37
C ARG A 141 13.42 32.87 0.85
N PRO A 142 13.31 32.54 -0.44
CA PRO A 142 12.12 31.87 -0.95
C PRO A 142 11.84 30.56 -0.22
N GLY A 143 10.57 30.21 -0.06
CA GLY A 143 10.18 28.88 0.40
C GLY A 143 10.47 27.83 -0.67
N LEU A 144 10.91 26.64 -0.27
CA LEU A 144 11.11 25.52 -1.17
C LEU A 144 9.87 24.64 -1.20
N LEU A 145 9.38 24.32 -2.39
CA LEU A 145 8.22 23.45 -2.60
C LEU A 145 8.60 22.26 -3.47
N MET A 146 8.61 21.06 -2.90
CA MET A 146 8.90 19.82 -3.61
C MET A 146 7.58 19.18 -4.08
N LEU A 147 7.37 19.14 -5.39
CA LEU A 147 6.14 18.65 -6.00
C LEU A 147 6.01 17.13 -5.91
N LEU A 148 4.77 16.65 -6.04
CA LEU A 148 4.44 15.24 -6.22
C LEU A 148 4.53 14.86 -7.71
N SER A 149 5.63 15.25 -8.36
CA SER A 149 5.89 15.02 -9.79
C SER A 149 7.37 15.13 -10.07
N THR A 150 7.91 14.26 -10.93
CA THR A 150 9.31 14.31 -11.39
C THR A 150 9.49 15.10 -12.69
N GLU A 151 8.40 15.56 -13.31
CA GLU A 151 8.43 16.25 -14.59
C GLU A 151 7.69 17.59 -14.54
N VAL A 152 8.32 18.62 -15.09
CA VAL A 152 7.67 19.90 -15.36
C VAL A 152 6.86 19.71 -16.63
N VAL A 153 5.53 19.64 -16.53
CA VAL A 153 4.68 19.53 -17.72
C VAL A 153 4.71 20.87 -18.43
N THR A 154 5.63 21.01 -19.38
CA THR A 154 5.72 22.17 -20.27
C THR A 154 4.69 22.02 -21.40
N GLY A 155 3.40 22.08 -21.07
CA GLY A 155 2.30 22.28 -22.02
C GLY A 155 2.09 21.22 -23.11
N GLY A 156 2.90 20.17 -23.18
CA GLY A 156 2.67 19.03 -24.07
C GLY A 156 1.76 18.03 -23.38
N HIS A 157 0.58 17.77 -23.94
CA HIS A 157 -0.22 16.60 -23.58
C HIS A 157 0.49 15.34 -24.07
N GLY A 158 1.60 14.99 -23.41
CA GLY A 158 2.29 13.72 -23.52
C GLY A 158 1.33 12.62 -23.13
N SER A 159 0.52 12.20 -24.08
CA SER A 159 -0.41 11.06 -23.96
C SER A 159 0.37 9.75 -24.09
N GLY A 160 1.68 9.80 -23.83
CA GLY A 160 2.55 8.64 -23.82
C GLY A 160 2.27 7.84 -22.55
N PRO A 161 2.16 6.51 -22.64
CA PRO A 161 1.83 5.63 -21.51
C PRO A 161 2.95 5.51 -20.45
N GLY A 162 3.65 6.59 -20.10
CA GLY A 162 4.80 6.55 -19.17
C GLY A 162 5.16 7.85 -18.43
N GLU A 163 4.34 8.90 -18.41
CA GLU A 163 4.79 10.24 -17.98
C GLU A 163 4.20 10.79 -16.66
N ASP A 164 3.80 9.93 -15.72
CA ASP A 164 3.54 10.34 -14.33
C ASP A 164 4.42 9.57 -13.33
N ARG A 165 5.73 9.86 -13.32
CA ARG A 165 6.71 9.07 -12.54
C ARG A 165 6.57 9.19 -11.02
N PHE A 166 5.72 10.07 -10.50
CA PHE A 166 5.56 10.15 -9.05
C PHE A 166 4.91 8.89 -8.46
N GLU A 167 3.96 8.31 -9.18
CA GLU A 167 3.30 7.07 -8.76
C GLU A 167 4.24 5.86 -8.80
N ASN A 168 5.32 5.96 -9.58
CA ASN A 168 6.36 4.95 -9.61
C ASN A 168 7.53 5.30 -8.67
N LEU A 169 7.60 6.51 -8.13
CA LEU A 169 8.72 6.96 -7.32
C LEU A 169 8.97 6.04 -6.12
N MET A 170 7.93 5.77 -5.33
CA MET A 170 8.08 4.89 -4.16
C MET A 170 8.36 3.44 -4.58
N PRO A 171 7.58 2.81 -5.48
CA PRO A 171 7.88 1.45 -5.91
C PRO A 171 9.28 1.28 -6.52
N GLU A 172 9.75 2.25 -7.31
CA GLU A 172 11.08 2.21 -7.94
C GLU A 172 12.20 2.44 -6.91
N ALA A 173 12.09 3.47 -6.07
CA ALA A 173 13.10 3.77 -5.04
C ALA A 173 13.25 2.63 -4.02
N CYS A 174 12.16 1.93 -3.71
CA CYS A 174 12.17 0.76 -2.82
C CYS A 174 12.43 -0.57 -3.54
N GLY A 175 12.72 -0.53 -4.84
CA GLY A 175 13.10 -1.71 -5.62
C GLY A 175 12.00 -2.76 -5.72
N ILE A 176 10.73 -2.36 -5.73
CA ILE A 176 9.59 -3.26 -5.96
C ILE A 176 8.92 -3.03 -7.32
N ALA A 177 9.27 -1.96 -8.02
CA ALA A 177 8.86 -1.76 -9.40
C ALA A 177 9.31 -2.92 -10.30
N HIS A 178 8.42 -3.37 -11.18
CA HIS A 178 8.67 -4.40 -12.21
C HIS A 178 9.13 -5.79 -11.71
N ARG A 179 9.00 -6.10 -10.42
CA ARG A 179 9.46 -7.39 -9.85
C ARG A 179 8.40 -8.49 -9.81
N PHE A 180 7.17 -8.21 -10.23
CA PHE A 180 6.04 -9.10 -9.98
C PHE A 180 5.33 -9.48 -11.27
N ASP A 181 5.11 -10.79 -11.42
CA ASP A 181 4.33 -11.36 -12.51
C ASP A 181 2.82 -11.24 -12.27
N THR A 182 2.41 -11.00 -11.02
CA THR A 182 1.00 -10.89 -10.63
C THR A 182 0.73 -9.67 -9.74
N ILE A 183 -0.50 -9.15 -9.81
CA ILE A 183 -0.96 -8.07 -8.92
C ILE A 183 -0.98 -8.52 -7.46
N ASP A 184 -1.27 -9.80 -7.20
CA ASP A 184 -1.29 -10.32 -5.83
C ASP A 184 0.12 -10.26 -5.21
N ASP A 185 1.16 -10.61 -5.99
CA ASP A 185 2.55 -10.52 -5.53
C ASP A 185 2.98 -9.07 -5.29
N TYR A 186 2.56 -8.14 -6.17
CA TYR A 186 2.80 -6.70 -5.96
C TYR A 186 2.14 -6.19 -4.68
N ILE A 187 0.88 -6.55 -4.43
CA ILE A 187 0.14 -6.18 -3.21
C ILE A 187 0.79 -6.79 -1.97
N LEU A 188 1.25 -8.05 -2.04
CA LEU A 188 1.97 -8.69 -0.95
C LEU A 188 3.30 -7.99 -0.66
N ALA A 189 4.04 -7.61 -1.70
CA ALA A 189 5.29 -6.89 -1.57
C ALA A 189 5.10 -5.51 -0.93
N LEU A 190 4.14 -4.71 -1.42
CA LEU A 190 3.75 -3.43 -0.82
C LEU A 190 3.45 -3.58 0.68
N ASN A 191 2.64 -4.58 1.04
CA ASN A 191 2.26 -4.88 2.42
C ASN A 191 3.42 -5.39 3.31
N SER A 192 4.56 -5.72 2.71
CA SER A 192 5.76 -6.20 3.40
C SER A 192 6.87 -5.15 3.53
N LEU A 193 6.69 -3.99 2.89
CA LEU A 193 7.65 -2.89 2.97
C LEU A 193 7.77 -2.37 4.39
N THR A 194 9.01 -2.19 4.83
CA THR A 194 9.39 -1.63 6.13
C THR A 194 10.72 -0.89 5.99
N GLY A 195 11.06 -0.04 6.96
CA GLY A 195 12.35 0.66 6.98
C GLY A 195 12.39 1.85 6.03
N THR A 196 13.58 2.11 5.48
CA THR A 196 13.88 3.28 4.64
C THR A 196 14.41 2.91 3.26
N CYS A 197 14.07 3.71 2.26
CA CYS A 197 14.57 3.62 0.89
C CYS A 197 15.18 4.96 0.48
N SER A 198 16.36 4.95 -0.14
CA SER A 198 16.97 6.17 -0.70
C SER A 198 16.39 6.46 -2.08
N VAL A 199 16.03 7.71 -2.35
CA VAL A 199 15.59 8.14 -3.69
C VAL A 199 16.82 8.47 -4.55
N PRO A 200 17.01 7.82 -5.71
CA PRO A 200 18.15 8.12 -6.57
C PRO A 200 18.00 9.49 -7.25
N ALA A 201 19.14 10.14 -7.56
CA ALA A 201 19.18 11.49 -8.12
C ALA A 201 18.32 11.66 -9.41
N ILE A 202 18.26 10.61 -10.24
CA ILE A 202 17.49 10.60 -11.50
C ILE A 202 15.96 10.60 -11.30
N MET A 203 15.50 10.30 -10.09
CA MET A 203 14.09 10.23 -9.70
C MET A 203 13.71 11.37 -8.73
N LEU A 204 14.60 12.32 -8.49
CA LEU A 204 14.27 13.44 -7.61
C LEU A 204 13.06 14.22 -8.17
N PRO A 205 12.08 14.57 -7.31
CA PRO A 205 10.93 15.34 -7.76
C PRO A 205 11.30 16.73 -8.27
N VAL A 206 10.35 17.39 -8.90
CA VAL A 206 10.48 18.81 -9.26
C VAL A 206 10.47 19.65 -8.00
N VAL A 207 11.38 20.61 -7.93
CA VAL A 207 11.43 21.62 -6.87
C VAL A 207 11.12 22.97 -7.44
N LEU A 208 10.29 23.72 -6.71
CA LEU A 208 9.99 25.10 -6.99
C LEU A 208 10.53 25.99 -5.86
N SER A 209 11.08 27.14 -6.25
CA SER A 209 11.29 28.28 -5.38
C SER A 209 10.01 29.11 -5.33
N VAL A 210 9.56 29.47 -4.14
CA VAL A 210 8.33 30.25 -3.88
C VAL A 210 8.72 31.53 -3.13
N PRO A 211 9.11 32.60 -3.84
CA PRO A 211 9.56 33.86 -3.23
C PRO A 211 8.45 34.55 -2.42
N ASN A 212 7.20 34.39 -2.85
CA ASN A 212 6.04 34.91 -2.14
C ASN A 212 4.97 33.83 -2.00
N ALA A 213 4.86 33.26 -0.80
CA ALA A 213 3.87 32.23 -0.50
C ALA A 213 2.40 32.69 -0.69
N ALA A 214 2.13 34.00 -0.71
CA ALA A 214 0.80 34.55 -0.97
C ALA A 214 0.49 34.75 -2.46
N ASP A 215 1.48 34.67 -3.34
CA ASP A 215 1.31 34.87 -4.78
C ASP A 215 1.47 33.53 -5.54
N PRO A 216 0.37 32.97 -6.09
CA PRO A 216 0.42 31.70 -6.79
C PRO A 216 1.30 31.73 -8.04
N PHE A 217 1.60 32.89 -8.62
CA PHE A 217 2.38 33.01 -9.85
C PHE A 217 3.87 33.33 -9.63
N SER A 218 4.31 33.43 -8.38
CA SER A 218 5.68 33.83 -8.05
C SER A 218 6.70 32.70 -8.15
N TYR A 219 6.26 31.46 -8.36
CA TYR A 219 7.13 30.29 -8.31
C TYR A 219 8.10 30.19 -9.49
N GLN A 220 9.25 29.59 -9.25
CA GLN A 220 10.30 29.38 -10.24
C GLN A 220 10.84 27.96 -10.11
N LEU A 221 11.19 27.32 -11.23
CA LEU A 221 11.83 26.01 -11.20
C LEU A 221 13.22 26.11 -10.54
N ALA A 222 13.53 25.19 -9.64
CA ALA A 222 14.84 25.06 -9.02
C ALA A 222 15.50 23.72 -9.37
N ASP A 223 16.81 23.74 -9.59
CA ASP A 223 17.61 22.53 -9.81
C ASP A 223 18.16 22.01 -8.47
N PHE A 224 17.85 20.76 -8.11
CA PHE A 224 18.38 20.12 -6.91
C PHE A 224 19.92 20.12 -6.84
N ARG A 225 20.60 20.13 -8.00
CA ARG A 225 22.07 20.17 -8.08
C ARG A 225 22.65 21.57 -7.82
N ASN A 226 21.81 22.60 -7.88
CA ASN A 226 22.21 23.99 -7.68
C ASN A 226 21.12 24.79 -6.96
N LEU A 227 20.69 24.31 -5.78
CA LEU A 227 19.72 25.01 -4.95
C LEU A 227 20.20 26.41 -4.55
N GLY A 228 21.52 26.63 -4.46
CA GLY A 228 22.11 27.92 -4.15
C GLY A 228 21.69 29.04 -5.12
N ALA A 229 21.45 28.72 -6.39
CA ALA A 229 20.99 29.70 -7.38
C ALA A 229 19.56 30.21 -7.12
N ALA A 230 18.68 29.36 -6.56
CA ALA A 230 17.27 29.68 -6.34
C ALA A 230 16.96 30.14 -4.90
N PHE A 231 17.74 29.67 -3.92
CA PHE A 231 17.47 29.87 -2.49
C PHE A 231 18.58 30.67 -1.77
N GLY A 232 19.59 31.12 -2.52
CA GLY A 232 20.76 31.83 -2.00
C GLY A 232 21.89 30.89 -1.56
N ASN A 233 23.07 31.46 -1.35
CA ASN A 233 24.26 30.72 -0.95
C ASN A 233 24.01 29.90 0.33
N ASN A 234 24.68 28.75 0.44
CA ASN A 234 24.61 27.81 1.57
C ASN A 234 23.29 27.05 1.73
N VAL A 235 22.54 26.84 0.64
CA VAL A 235 21.46 25.85 0.58
C VAL A 235 21.92 24.68 -0.28
N VAL A 236 22.10 23.51 0.33
CA VAL A 236 22.63 22.32 -0.33
C VAL A 236 21.71 21.13 -0.10
N PHE A 237 21.36 20.42 -1.16
CA PHE A 237 20.61 19.16 -1.05
C PHE A 237 21.51 18.07 -0.43
N ARG A 238 21.01 17.36 0.58
CA ARG A 238 21.73 16.25 1.23
C ARG A 238 21.16 14.91 0.81
N SER A 239 19.87 14.69 1.02
CA SER A 239 19.21 13.43 0.67
C SER A 239 17.71 13.61 0.51
N LEU A 240 17.10 12.65 -0.18
CA LEU A 240 15.66 12.41 -0.18
C LEU A 240 15.46 10.93 0.10
N GLU A 241 14.74 10.63 1.16
CA GLU A 241 14.46 9.27 1.61
C GLU A 241 12.95 9.03 1.71
N ILE A 242 12.57 7.76 1.65
CA ILE A 242 11.21 7.27 1.89
C ILE A 242 11.26 6.37 3.11
N GLU A 243 10.51 6.70 4.16
CA GLU A 243 10.38 5.90 5.38
C GLU A 243 8.94 5.36 5.51
N PHE A 244 8.75 4.06 5.67
CA PHE A 244 7.42 3.49 5.93
C PHE A 244 6.98 3.80 7.38
N THR A 245 5.76 4.30 7.55
CA THR A 245 5.30 4.84 8.84
C THR A 245 3.82 4.58 9.07
N ASP A 246 3.38 4.61 10.33
CA ASP A 246 1.96 4.59 10.72
C ASP A 246 1.40 6.02 10.98
N GLU A 247 2.24 7.05 10.84
CA GLU A 247 1.85 8.45 10.99
C GLU A 247 0.68 8.81 10.06
N PRO A 248 -0.19 9.76 10.47
CA PRO A 248 -1.29 10.21 9.61
C PRO A 248 -0.75 10.96 8.39
N VAL A 249 -1.48 10.88 7.27
CA VAL A 249 -1.20 11.66 6.05
C VAL A 249 -1.05 13.14 6.39
N THR A 250 0.01 13.77 5.88
CA THR A 250 0.28 15.18 6.12
C THR A 250 -0.82 16.03 5.51
N THR A 251 -1.25 17.04 6.27
CA THR A 251 -2.25 18.02 5.86
C THR A 251 -1.82 19.42 6.30
N GLY A 252 -2.36 20.43 5.63
CA GLY A 252 -2.18 21.83 6.04
C GLY A 252 -1.25 22.64 5.15
N LEU A 253 -0.84 22.12 3.99
CA LEU A 253 -0.10 22.88 2.97
C LEU A 253 -0.84 24.16 2.56
N ASP A 254 -2.17 24.14 2.60
CA ASP A 254 -3.03 25.30 2.35
C ASP A 254 -2.83 26.45 3.36
N LYS A 255 -2.36 26.15 4.57
CA LYS A 255 -2.00 27.18 5.57
C LYS A 255 -0.69 27.87 5.20
N SER A 256 0.24 27.12 4.60
CA SER A 256 1.52 27.65 4.12
C SER A 256 1.39 28.36 2.76
N LEU A 257 0.47 27.91 1.92
CA LEU A 257 0.19 28.43 0.58
C LEU A 257 -1.31 28.76 0.44
N PRO A 258 -1.77 29.92 0.97
CA PRO A 258 -3.20 30.24 1.07
C PRO A 258 -3.96 30.21 -0.26
N TRP A 259 -3.27 30.49 -1.36
CA TRP A 259 -3.86 30.46 -2.70
C TRP A 259 -4.31 29.06 -3.15
N LEU A 260 -3.85 27.97 -2.50
CA LEU A 260 -4.34 26.62 -2.75
C LEU A 260 -5.83 26.46 -2.45
N GLN A 261 -6.42 27.35 -1.63
CA GLN A 261 -7.85 27.34 -1.34
C GLN A 261 -8.69 27.96 -2.48
N SER A 262 -8.05 28.67 -3.42
CA SER A 262 -8.73 29.31 -4.55
C SER A 262 -9.08 28.31 -5.65
N LYS A 263 -10.36 28.21 -5.99
CA LYS A 263 -10.85 27.33 -7.06
C LYS A 263 -10.36 27.73 -8.44
N ASP A 264 -10.12 29.01 -8.67
CA ASP A 264 -9.65 29.51 -9.97
C ASP A 264 -8.20 29.11 -10.19
N ILE A 265 -7.37 29.26 -9.15
CA ILE A 265 -5.98 28.79 -9.14
C ILE A 265 -5.91 27.27 -9.27
N GLN A 266 -6.82 26.53 -8.63
CA GLN A 266 -6.92 25.06 -8.77
C GLN A 266 -7.18 24.57 -10.20
N ARG A 267 -7.78 25.39 -11.06
CA ARG A 267 -8.03 25.03 -12.47
C ARG A 267 -6.86 25.38 -13.37
N GLU A 268 -6.20 26.49 -13.09
CA GLU A 268 -5.09 27.01 -13.92
C GLU A 268 -3.78 26.29 -13.63
N PHE A 269 -3.52 26.02 -12.35
CA PHE A 269 -2.47 25.13 -11.93
C PHE A 269 -3.04 23.73 -12.03
N TYR A 270 -2.36 22.82 -12.72
CA TYR A 270 -2.68 21.41 -12.62
C TYR A 270 -2.26 20.95 -11.19
N ILE A 271 -3.09 21.26 -10.20
CA ILE A 271 -2.91 21.01 -8.76
C ILE A 271 -2.85 19.52 -8.36
N PRO A 272 -3.18 18.50 -9.20
CA PRO A 272 -2.89 17.11 -8.84
C PRO A 272 -1.43 16.89 -8.40
N LYS A 273 -0.50 17.75 -8.82
CA LYS A 273 0.93 17.72 -8.46
C LYS A 273 1.28 18.29 -7.07
N LEU A 274 0.36 19.02 -6.42
CA LEU A 274 0.58 19.68 -5.12
C LEU A 274 -0.18 19.01 -3.98
N VAL A 275 -1.39 18.56 -4.28
CA VAL A 275 -2.23 17.79 -3.38
C VAL A 275 -2.73 16.60 -4.18
N ASN A 276 -2.19 15.42 -3.92
CA ASN A 276 -2.70 14.23 -4.59
C ASN A 276 -3.91 13.74 -3.80
N ARG A 277 -5.07 13.78 -4.45
CA ARG A 277 -6.29 13.11 -4.02
C ARG A 277 -6.96 12.48 -5.24
N GLN A 278 -6.16 11.95 -6.15
CA GLN A 278 -6.65 11.31 -7.37
C GLN A 278 -6.53 9.79 -7.26
N SER A 279 -7.61 9.14 -7.70
CA SER A 279 -7.61 7.74 -8.07
C SER A 279 -7.05 7.66 -9.47
N VAL A 280 -5.82 7.15 -9.63
CA VAL A 280 -5.22 6.98 -10.95
C VAL A 280 -5.29 5.50 -11.32
N SER A 281 -5.97 5.24 -12.43
CA SER A 281 -6.08 3.90 -12.98
C SER A 281 -4.81 3.59 -13.78
N ASN A 282 -3.73 3.20 -13.10
CA ASN A 282 -2.56 2.67 -13.80
C ASN A 282 -2.86 1.32 -14.45
N ARG A 283 -2.64 1.23 -15.76
CA ARG A 283 -2.79 -0.02 -16.50
C ARG A 283 -1.53 -0.87 -16.35
N TYR A 284 -1.41 -1.57 -15.24
CA TYR A 284 -0.56 -2.76 -15.19
C TYR A 284 -1.30 -3.92 -15.88
N SER A 285 -1.39 -3.90 -17.22
CA SER A 285 -1.80 -5.11 -17.95
C SER A 285 -0.61 -6.06 -17.97
N LEU A 286 -0.65 -7.08 -17.12
CA LEU A 286 0.34 -8.15 -16.99
C LEU A 286 0.44 -9.08 -18.23
N VAL A 287 0.09 -8.59 -19.42
CA VAL A 287 0.15 -9.33 -20.69
C VAL A 287 1.33 -8.86 -21.57
N GLU A 288 2.20 -7.95 -21.09
CA GLU A 288 3.33 -7.44 -21.89
C GLU A 288 4.72 -7.67 -21.30
N SER A 289 4.89 -8.54 -20.30
CA SER A 289 6.24 -8.92 -19.81
C SER A 289 6.99 -9.88 -20.74
N SER A 290 6.35 -10.40 -21.79
CA SER A 290 6.97 -11.30 -22.78
C SER A 290 7.41 -10.63 -24.09
N PHE A 291 7.27 -9.31 -24.26
CA PHE A 291 7.53 -8.65 -25.56
C PHE A 291 8.68 -7.63 -25.64
N LEU A 292 9.44 -7.41 -24.56
CA LEU A 292 10.67 -6.59 -24.62
C LEU A 292 11.92 -7.41 -24.31
N LYS A 293 12.16 -8.43 -25.14
CA LYS A 293 13.51 -8.89 -25.44
C LYS A 293 13.97 -8.21 -26.73
N GLY A 294 14.77 -7.18 -26.56
CA GLY A 294 15.64 -6.66 -27.61
C GLY A 294 15.19 -5.33 -28.18
N HIS A 295 15.56 -4.23 -27.50
CA HIS A 295 16.10 -3.05 -28.16
C HIS A 295 17.07 -2.37 -27.21
N ASN A 296 18.28 -2.14 -27.69
CA ASN A 296 19.36 -1.47 -26.97
C ASN A 296 18.94 -0.02 -26.68
N TYR A 297 18.96 0.37 -25.41
CA TYR A 297 19.05 1.77 -25.03
C TYR A 297 20.45 2.26 -25.41
N GLU A 298 20.56 3.04 -26.49
CA GLU A 298 21.72 3.89 -26.69
C GLU A 298 21.70 4.97 -25.59
N SER A 299 22.67 4.83 -24.70
CA SER A 299 22.98 5.76 -23.63
C SER A 299 23.17 7.17 -24.18
N TRP A 300 22.50 8.15 -23.56
CA TRP A 300 22.91 9.54 -23.60
C TRP A 300 24.28 9.68 -22.93
N SER A 301 25.35 9.56 -23.71
CA SER A 301 26.71 9.90 -23.30
C SER A 301 26.93 11.40 -23.53
N GLY A 302 26.72 12.18 -22.48
CA GLY A 302 26.99 13.61 -22.45
C GLY A 302 27.22 14.06 -21.01
N PHE A 303 28.18 13.43 -20.33
CA PHE A 303 28.68 13.79 -19.01
C PHE A 303 30.20 13.98 -19.12
N ASP A 304 30.64 15.22 -19.08
CA ASP A 304 31.94 15.66 -18.54
C ASP A 304 31.64 16.75 -17.50
#